data_AF-A0A2E2EL55-F1
#
_entry.id   AF-A0A2E2EL55-F1
#
_cell.length_a   1.000
_cell.length_b   1.000
_cell.length_c   1.000
_cell.angle_alpha   90.00
_cell.angle_beta   90.00
_cell.angle_gamma   90.00
#
_symmetry.space_group_name_H-M   'P 1'
#
loop_
_entity.id
_entity.type
_entity.pdbx_description
1 polymer ?
#
loop_
_entity_poly.entity_id
_entity_poly.type
_entity_poly.pdbx_seq_one_letter_code
_entity_poly.pdbx_strand_id
1 'polypeptide(L)'
;MQEFCSLSYQVDFPIMDKVEVNGEHAAPLYTYLKEALPGILGSKKIKWNFTKFLIDKKGTPYKRYAPLTKPSAIEADIKKLIS
;
A
#
# COMPACT_ATOMS: atom_id res chain seq x y z
N MET A 1 33.51 0.30 9.99
CA MET A 1 33.22 -0.48 8.76
C MET A 1 32.11 -1.46 9.12
N GLN A 2 30.83 -1.28 8.82
CA GLN A 2 30.11 -0.43 7.89
C GLN A 2 29.14 0.45 8.68
N GLU A 3 29.12 1.77 8.45
CA GLU A 3 28.00 2.59 8.88
C GLU A 3 26.80 2.14 8.06
N PHE A 4 25.92 1.33 8.65
CA PHE A 4 24.59 1.12 8.11
C PHE A 4 23.89 2.47 8.32
N CYS A 5 24.01 3.37 7.33
CA CYS A 5 23.21 4.58 7.23
C CYS A 5 21.76 4.17 7.47
N SER A 6 21.26 4.39 8.68
CA SER A 6 19.85 4.24 8.97
C SER A 6 19.17 5.28 8.10
N LEU A 7 18.59 4.83 6.99
CA LEU A 7 17.75 5.65 6.15
C LEU A 7 16.48 5.89 6.97
N SER A 8 16.54 6.86 7.87
CA SER A 8 15.39 7.36 8.60
C SER A 8 14.52 8.02 7.56
N TYR A 9 13.59 7.27 6.97
CA TYR A 9 12.51 7.84 6.20
C TYR A 9 11.83 8.85 7.13
N GLN A 10 12.01 10.15 6.87
CA GLN A 10 11.43 11.23 7.65
C GLN A 10 9.93 11.27 7.39
N VAL A 11 9.21 10.34 7.99
CA VAL A 11 7.77 10.20 7.90
C VAL A 11 7.17 10.33 9.29
N ASP A 12 6.02 10.95 9.38
CA ASP A 12 5.23 11.15 10.61
C ASP A 12 4.29 9.96 10.89
N PHE A 13 4.28 8.96 10.02
CA PHE A 13 3.50 7.74 10.14
C PHE A 13 4.37 6.52 10.50
N PRO A 14 3.80 5.51 11.19
CA PRO A 14 4.54 4.31 11.56
C PRO A 14 4.99 3.53 10.33
N ILE A 15 6.26 3.16 10.30
CA ILE A 15 6.80 2.16 9.38
C ILE A 15 6.71 0.81 10.08
N MET A 16 6.05 -0.15 9.41
CA MET A 16 5.88 -1.51 9.92
C MET A 16 7.11 -2.37 9.58
N ASP A 17 7.19 -3.54 10.22
CA ASP A 17 8.22 -4.54 9.91
C ASP A 17 8.21 -4.94 8.43
N LYS A 18 9.39 -5.28 7.92
CA LYS A 18 9.56 -5.73 6.54
C LYS A 18 8.85 -7.07 6.35
N VAL A 19 7.93 -7.14 5.39
CA VAL A 19 7.21 -8.36 5.00
C VAL A 19 7.28 -8.58 3.49
N GLU A 20 7.08 -9.83 3.08
CA GLU A 20 6.87 -10.16 1.66
C GLU A 20 5.45 -9.76 1.24
N VAL A 21 5.35 -9.07 0.10
CA VAL A 21 4.06 -8.62 -0.46
C VAL A 21 3.61 -9.47 -1.65
N ASN A 22 4.48 -10.33 -2.17
CA ASN A 22 4.24 -11.27 -3.26
C ASN A 22 4.93 -12.60 -2.95
N GLY A 23 4.58 -13.67 -3.67
CA GLY A 23 5.17 -14.99 -3.47
C GLY A 23 4.38 -15.85 -2.47
N GLU A 24 4.91 -17.03 -2.18
CA GLU A 24 4.29 -18.02 -1.30
C GLU A 24 4.27 -17.57 0.16
N HIS A 25 5.25 -16.77 0.59
CA HIS A 25 5.35 -16.23 1.95
C HIS A 25 4.75 -14.82 2.07
N ALA A 26 3.94 -14.38 1.10
CA ALA A 26 3.30 -13.08 1.16
C ALA A 26 2.43 -12.96 2.43
N ALA A 27 2.60 -11.87 3.17
CA ALA A 27 1.82 -11.63 4.38
C ALA A 27 0.30 -11.68 4.08
N PRO A 28 -0.52 -12.29 4.96
CA PRO A 28 -1.95 -12.50 4.71
C PRO A 28 -2.70 -11.23 4.32
N LEU A 29 -2.36 -10.10 4.96
CA LEU A 29 -2.91 -8.78 4.63
C LEU A 29 -2.72 -8.44 3.14
N TYR A 30 -1.51 -8.59 2.61
CA TYR A 30 -1.22 -8.25 1.23
C TYR A 30 -1.90 -9.22 0.26
N THR A 31 -2.00 -10.51 0.60
CA THR A 31 -2.77 -11.47 -0.20
C THR A 31 -4.23 -11.04 -0.30
N TYR A 32 -4.88 -10.74 0.83
CA TYR A 32 -6.25 -10.23 0.88
C TYR A 32 -6.43 -8.95 0.05
N LEU A 33 -5.55 -7.95 0.21
CA LEU A 33 -5.63 -6.68 -0.52
C LEU A 33 -5.50 -6.84 -2.04
N LYS A 34 -4.59 -7.71 -2.50
CA LYS A 34 -4.38 -7.97 -3.93
C LYS A 34 -5.55 -8.74 -4.56
N GLU A 35 -6.24 -9.56 -3.78
CA GLU A 35 -7.44 -10.29 -4.22
C GLU A 35 -8.65 -9.39 -4.30
N ALA A 36 -8.88 -8.56 -3.28
CA ALA A 36 -9.98 -7.60 -3.25
C ALA A 36 -9.82 -6.49 -4.30
N LEU A 37 -8.58 -6.00 -4.50
CA LEU A 37 -8.27 -4.88 -5.37
C LEU A 37 -7.13 -5.26 -6.35
N PRO A 38 -7.43 -6.05 -7.39
CA PRO A 38 -6.44 -6.37 -8.42
C PRO A 38 -6.01 -5.11 -9.16
N GLY A 39 -4.78 -5.13 -9.66
CA GLY A 39 -4.25 -4.06 -10.51
C GLY A 39 -4.77 -4.14 -11.94
N ILE A 40 -4.08 -3.42 -12.82
CA ILE A 40 -4.39 -3.35 -14.26
C ILE A 40 -4.45 -4.76 -14.86
N LEU A 41 -5.47 -5.01 -15.69
CA LEU A 41 -5.74 -6.30 -16.34
C LEU A 41 -5.85 -7.47 -15.34
N GLY A 42 -6.40 -7.24 -14.16
CA GLY A 42 -6.60 -8.28 -13.15
C GLY A 42 -5.31 -8.73 -12.45
N SER A 43 -4.19 -8.02 -12.67
CA SER A 43 -2.91 -8.42 -12.09
C SER A 43 -2.89 -8.25 -10.58
N LYS A 44 -2.81 -9.37 -9.85
CA LYS A 44 -2.73 -9.33 -8.39
C LYS A 44 -1.37 -8.84 -7.88
N LYS A 45 -0.27 -9.14 -8.57
CA LYS A 45 1.10 -8.81 -8.11
C LYS A 45 1.31 -7.30 -7.85
N ILE A 46 2.04 -6.98 -6.79
CA ILE A 46 2.54 -5.62 -6.52
C ILE A 46 3.91 -5.50 -7.17
N LYS A 47 3.96 -4.90 -8.37
CA LYS A 47 5.17 -4.88 -9.21
C LYS A 47 6.18 -3.79 -8.81
N TRP A 48 5.71 -2.76 -8.12
CA TRP A 48 6.47 -1.53 -7.89
C TRP A 48 6.30 -1.04 -6.46
N ASN A 49 7.37 -0.49 -5.90
CA ASN A 49 7.36 0.21 -4.61
C ASN A 49 6.38 1.38 -4.64
N PHE A 50 5.89 1.77 -3.46
CA PHE A 50 4.90 2.84 -3.30
C PHE A 50 3.54 2.59 -3.99
N THR A 51 3.16 1.32 -4.21
CA THR A 51 1.75 0.99 -4.46
C THR A 51 0.94 1.29 -3.20
N LYS A 52 -0.20 1.97 -3.32
CA LYS A 52 -1.03 2.35 -2.16
C LYS A 52 -2.38 1.65 -2.20
N PHE A 53 -2.90 1.32 -1.02
CA PHE A 53 -4.26 0.81 -0.83
C PHE A 53 -4.98 1.77 0.13
N LEU A 54 -6.16 2.24 -0.26
CA LEU A 54 -7.05 3.01 0.61
C LEU A 54 -8.07 2.05 1.20
N ILE A 55 -8.16 2.08 2.53
CA ILE A 55 -9.02 1.25 3.36
C ILE A 55 -10.05 2.16 4.03
N ASP A 56 -11.31 1.73 4.10
CA ASP A 56 -12.37 2.51 4.74
C ASP A 56 -12.37 2.38 6.28
N LYS A 57 -13.26 3.13 6.95
CA LYS A 57 -13.41 3.12 8.43
C LYS A 57 -13.73 1.74 9.02
N LYS A 58 -14.26 0.81 8.22
CA LYS A 58 -14.62 -0.55 8.65
C LYS A 58 -13.50 -1.55 8.39
N GLY A 59 -12.36 -1.12 7.85
CA GLY A 59 -11.26 -1.99 7.46
C GLY A 59 -11.46 -2.65 6.09
N THR A 60 -12.45 -2.20 5.30
CA THR A 60 -12.71 -2.78 3.98
C THR A 60 -11.83 -2.13 2.92
N PRO A 61 -11.17 -2.90 2.03
CA PRO A 61 -10.40 -2.35 0.93
C PRO A 61 -11.29 -1.57 -0.03
N TYR A 62 -11.00 -0.28 -0.24
CA TYR A 62 -11.78 0.59 -1.13
C TYR A 62 -11.15 0.74 -2.51
N LYS A 63 -9.85 1.06 -2.58
CA LYS A 63 -9.17 1.31 -3.87
C LYS A 63 -7.66 1.13 -3.81
N ARG A 64 -7.08 0.67 -4.92
CA ARG A 64 -5.63 0.53 -5.13
C ARG A 64 -5.13 1.61 -6.09
N TYR A 65 -4.00 2.24 -5.75
CA TYR A 65 -3.38 3.31 -6.54
C TYR A 65 -1.97 2.94 -6.99
N ALA A 66 -1.62 3.40 -8.19
CA ALA A 66 -0.30 3.18 -8.77
C ALA A 66 0.79 4.00 -8.05
N PRO A 67 2.06 3.60 -8.16
CA PRO A 67 3.18 4.34 -7.56
C PRO A 67 3.22 5.82 -7.92
N LEU A 68 2.88 6.16 -9.16
CA LEU A 68 2.94 7.53 -9.66
C LEU A 68 1.68 8.36 -9.34
N THR A 69 0.66 7.76 -8.72
CA THR A 69 -0.51 8.51 -8.28
C THR A 69 -0.10 9.51 -7.19
N LYS A 70 -0.32 10.79 -7.47
CA LYS A 70 -0.07 11.91 -6.56
C LYS A 70 -1.07 11.88 -5.39
N PRO A 71 -0.67 12.28 -4.16
CA PRO A 71 -1.58 12.34 -3.02
C PRO A 71 -2.85 13.18 -3.25
N SER A 72 -2.74 14.31 -3.96
CA SER A 72 -3.90 15.16 -4.27
C SER A 72 -4.98 14.45 -5.09
N ALA A 73 -4.61 13.47 -5.91
CA ALA A 73 -5.57 12.66 -6.68
C ALA A 73 -6.30 11.60 -5.81
N ILE A 74 -5.89 11.41 -4.56
CA ILE A 74 -6.49 10.48 -3.60
C ILE A 74 -7.44 11.23 -2.63
N GLU A 75 -7.27 12.55 -2.49
CA GLU A 75 -7.97 13.38 -1.50
C GLU A 75 -9.50 13.27 -1.58
N ALA A 76 -10.08 13.29 -2.78
CA ALA A 76 -11.53 13.20 -2.97
C ALA A 76 -12.09 11.85 -2.47
N ASP A 77 -11.37 10.76 -2.73
CA ASP A 77 -11.73 9.43 -2.23
C ASP A 77 -11.63 9.38 -0.69
N ILE A 78 -10.58 9.96 -0.10
CA ILE A 78 -10.41 10.03 1.36
C ILE A 78 -11.55 10.81 2.01
N LYS A 79 -11.89 12.00 1.50
CA LYS A 79 -12.99 12.82 2.03
C LYS A 79 -14.30 12.06 2.04
N LYS A 80 -14.60 11.33 0.96
CA LYS A 80 -15.82 10.51 0.85
C LYS A 80 -15.89 9.39 1.90
N LEU A 81 -14.75 8.84 2.33
CA LEU A 81 -14.70 7.76 3.32
C LEU A 81 -14.64 8.28 4.77
N ILE A 82 -14.28 9.55 4.98
CA ILE A 82 -14.16 10.19 6.29
C ILE A 82 -15.39 11.00 6.67
N SER A 83 -16.20 11.46 5.71
CA SER A 83 -17.57 11.89 5.97
C SER A 83 -18.40 10.80 6.67
#